data_AF-A0A4P5YTP7-F1
#
_entry.id   AF-A0A4P5YTP7-F1
#
_cell.length_a   1.000
_cell.length_b   1.000
_cell.length_c   1.000
_cell.angle_alpha   90.00
_cell.angle_beta   90.00
_cell.angle_gamma   90.00
#
_symmetry.space_group_name_H-M   'P 1'
#
loop_
_entity.id
_entity.type
_entity.pdbx_description
1 polymer ?
#
loop_
_entity_poly.entity_id
_entity_poly.type
_entity_poly.pdbx_seq_one_letter_code
_entity_poly.pdbx_strand_id
1 'polypeptide(L)'
;MNANQITLFDNDSDTELYKHKLTLERIKNELINFGLTSNQSKVFIYLGKYGSKTASEISKALQLPRTDTYHLVNSLQNLGLVTAELAHPTKYSAMEMKQAIETLVKQEQQRINNLAGKEASLSEMWKEIPFFVVETDESKSEKMQLLHGMGPITNKIKEMTDSSIESFKIYGSITDVLRFYHSDVFDWIEESSSDLQMVISPIGKTPEFISELDQKKIRTVTSNSDNKCFVINDAKEVLIFMRNATHPTRQTFAWWSDSETLVDMMTSLFDLSWERGETLY
;
A
#
# COMPACT_ATOMS: atom_id res chain seq x y z
N MET A 1 38.14 18.61 40.20
CA MET A 1 36.75 18.79 39.76
C MET A 1 36.67 18.55 38.26
N ASN A 2 36.37 17.32 37.85
CA ASN A 2 36.10 16.98 36.45
C ASN A 2 34.65 16.47 36.39
N ALA A 3 33.79 17.19 35.68
CA ALA A 3 32.42 16.76 35.41
C ALA A 3 32.46 15.78 34.22
N ASN A 4 32.26 14.50 34.49
CA ASN A 4 32.08 13.48 33.45
C ASN A 4 30.80 13.79 32.66
N GLN A 5 30.95 14.05 31.37
CA GLN A 5 29.85 14.03 30.41
C GLN A 5 29.41 12.57 30.23
N ILE A 6 28.21 12.25 30.70
CA ILE A 6 27.57 10.95 30.47
C ILE A 6 27.01 10.98 29.05
N THR A 7 27.61 10.22 28.15
CA THR A 7 27.14 9.99 26.79
C THR A 7 26.00 8.98 26.80
N LEU A 8 24.87 9.34 26.18
CA LEU A 8 23.61 8.56 26.15
C LEU A 8 23.68 7.21 25.38
N PHE A 9 24.89 6.74 25.08
CA PHE A 9 25.18 5.55 24.30
C PHE A 9 26.11 4.55 25.00
N ASP A 10 26.58 4.85 26.21
CA ASP A 10 27.39 3.87 26.94
C ASP A 10 26.52 2.83 27.64
N ASN A 11 26.83 1.58 27.30
CA ASN A 11 26.22 0.36 27.79
C ASN A 11 26.59 0.14 29.26
N ASP A 12 25.59 0.14 30.14
CA ASP A 12 25.36 -0.95 31.08
C ASP A 12 23.89 -0.93 31.54
N SER A 13 23.38 -2.11 31.87
CA SER A 13 21.96 -2.48 31.95
C SER A 13 21.11 -1.72 32.97
N ASP A 14 20.04 -1.04 32.51
CA ASP A 14 18.94 -0.51 33.32
C ASP A 14 17.60 -0.51 32.55
N THR A 15 16.54 -1.09 33.13
CA THR A 15 15.26 -1.40 32.46
C THR A 15 14.53 -0.15 31.94
N GLU A 16 14.73 1.02 32.55
CA GLU A 16 14.11 2.28 32.11
C GLU A 16 14.87 2.95 30.96
N LEU A 17 16.20 2.99 31.02
CA LEU A 17 17.05 3.52 29.92
C LEU A 17 16.84 2.73 28.63
N TYR A 18 16.72 1.40 28.74
CA TYR A 18 16.38 0.54 27.61
C TYR A 18 14.98 0.84 27.04
N LYS A 19 13.97 1.05 27.90
CA LYS A 19 12.61 1.45 27.47
C LYS A 19 12.61 2.82 26.77
N HIS A 20 13.37 3.79 27.27
CA HIS A 20 13.52 5.10 26.63
C HIS A 20 14.19 4.99 25.26
N LYS A 21 15.24 4.17 25.14
CA LYS A 21 15.92 3.90 23.87
C LYS A 21 14.97 3.30 22.83
N LEU A 22 14.19 2.29 23.21
CA LEU A 22 13.17 1.70 22.34
C LEU A 22 12.10 2.72 21.92
N THR A 23 11.69 3.59 22.84
CA THR A 23 10.70 4.63 22.56
C THR A 23 11.25 5.66 21.57
N LEU A 24 12.51 6.09 21.72
CA LEU A 24 13.17 6.99 20.76
C LEU A 24 13.32 6.37 19.38
N GLU A 25 13.66 5.08 19.31
CA GLU A 25 13.71 4.35 18.04
C GLU A 25 12.33 4.29 17.36
N ARG A 26 11.25 4.08 18.12
CA ARG A 26 9.88 4.16 17.60
C ARG A 26 9.54 5.56 17.09
N ILE A 27 9.83 6.61 17.86
CA ILE A 27 9.60 8.00 17.45
C ILE A 27 10.36 8.31 16.16
N LYS A 28 11.62 7.87 16.06
CA LYS A 28 12.43 8.04 14.85
C LYS A 28 11.77 7.36 13.65
N ASN A 29 11.27 6.14 13.80
CA ASN A 29 10.60 5.43 12.71
C ASN A 29 9.30 6.12 12.30
N GLU A 30 8.52 6.65 13.25
CA GLU A 30 7.33 7.43 12.92
C GLU A 30 7.70 8.72 12.16
N LEU A 31 8.72 9.45 12.59
CA LEU A 31 9.20 10.64 11.86
C LEU A 31 9.65 10.32 10.43
N ILE A 32 10.19 9.12 10.20
CA ILE A 32 10.50 8.63 8.85
C ILE A 32 9.22 8.40 8.03
N ASN A 33 8.18 7.83 8.64
CA ASN A 33 6.86 7.69 7.99
C ASN A 33 6.24 9.06 7.64
N PHE A 34 6.50 10.09 8.44
CA PHE A 34 6.10 11.48 8.16
C PHE A 34 7.01 12.20 7.13
N GLY A 35 7.97 11.50 6.51
CA GLY A 35 8.75 12.01 5.39
C GLY A 35 10.15 12.54 5.73
N LEU A 36 10.62 12.39 6.99
CA LEU A 36 12.00 12.71 7.34
C LEU A 36 12.97 11.57 7.01
N THR A 37 14.22 11.89 6.71
CA THR A 37 15.28 10.88 6.65
C THR A 37 15.70 10.43 8.06
N SER A 38 16.38 9.30 8.15
CA SER A 38 16.91 8.77 9.42
C SER A 38 17.81 9.77 10.14
N ASN A 39 18.70 10.45 9.41
CA ASN A 39 19.61 11.44 10.01
C ASN A 39 18.90 12.74 10.39
N GLN A 40 17.93 13.19 9.59
CA GLN A 40 17.08 14.34 9.97
C GLN A 40 16.30 14.06 11.25
N SER A 41 15.71 12.86 11.36
CA SER A 41 14.97 12.43 12.55
C SER A 41 15.85 12.43 13.80
N LYS A 42 17.10 11.92 13.70
CA LYS A 42 18.07 11.95 14.80
C LYS A 42 18.42 13.37 15.23
N VAL A 43 18.70 14.26 14.28
CA VAL A 43 19.05 15.67 14.55
C VAL A 43 17.87 16.38 15.21
N PHE A 44 16.66 16.20 14.71
CA PHE A 44 15.45 16.79 15.27
C PHE A 44 15.18 16.31 16.70
N ILE A 45 15.24 15.00 16.95
CA ILE A 45 15.08 14.42 18.30
C ILE A 45 16.14 14.97 19.26
N TYR A 46 17.40 15.06 18.81
CA TYR A 46 18.49 15.59 19.61
C TYR A 46 18.24 17.05 20.00
N LEU A 47 17.90 17.91 19.05
CA LEU A 47 17.58 19.31 19.32
C LEU A 47 16.34 19.46 20.23
N GLY A 48 15.31 18.62 20.04
CA GLY A 48 14.09 18.67 20.84
C GLY A 48 14.26 18.20 22.29
N LYS A 49 15.26 17.35 22.58
CA LYS A 49 15.52 16.85 23.94
C LYS A 49 16.68 17.54 24.65
N TYR A 50 17.68 18.02 23.90
CA TYR A 50 18.88 18.66 24.44
C TYR A 50 18.89 20.18 24.27
N GLY A 51 17.84 20.74 23.68
CA GLY A 51 17.66 22.17 23.47
C GLY A 51 18.57 22.71 22.37
N SER A 52 18.75 24.03 22.40
CA SER A 52 19.46 24.78 21.37
C SER A 52 20.95 24.41 21.29
N LYS A 53 21.43 24.00 20.10
CA LYS A 53 22.82 23.56 19.87
C LYS A 53 23.40 24.10 18.56
N THR A 54 24.71 24.25 18.53
CA THR A 54 25.46 24.59 17.32
C THR A 54 25.63 23.37 16.42
N ALA A 55 25.85 23.58 15.11
CA ALA A 55 26.14 22.48 14.18
C ALA A 55 27.37 21.65 14.60
N SER A 56 28.37 22.28 15.22
CA SER A 56 29.56 21.58 15.74
C SER A 56 29.23 20.65 16.90
N GLU A 57 28.34 21.06 17.81
CA GLU A 57 27.87 20.23 18.93
C GLU A 57 27.01 19.07 18.43
N ILE A 58 26.12 19.31 17.45
CA ILE A 58 25.29 18.26 16.84
C ILE A 58 26.17 17.22 16.14
N SER A 59 27.14 17.67 15.33
CA SER A 59 28.09 16.81 14.61
C SER A 59 28.86 15.90 15.56
N LYS A 60 29.34 16.45 16.69
CA LYS A 60 30.04 15.66 17.71
C LYS A 60 29.13 14.68 18.43
N ALA A 61 27.95 15.11 18.87
CA ALA A 61 27.04 14.29 19.66
C ALA A 61 26.44 13.13 18.86
N LEU A 62 26.14 13.35 17.58
CA LEU A 62 25.54 12.35 16.69
C LEU A 62 26.57 11.63 15.81
N GLN A 63 27.85 11.93 15.97
CA GLN A 63 28.96 11.39 15.16
C GLN A 63 28.72 11.55 13.65
N LEU A 64 28.18 12.70 13.26
CA LEU A 64 27.89 13.03 11.86
C LEU A 64 29.01 13.89 11.27
N PRO A 65 29.35 13.73 9.97
CA PRO A 65 30.27 14.64 9.29
C PRO A 65 29.80 16.10 9.41
N ARG A 66 30.75 17.03 9.60
CA ARG A 66 30.41 18.45 9.80
C ARG A 66 29.65 19.03 8.61
N THR A 67 30.07 18.72 7.39
CA THR A 67 29.40 19.14 6.15
C THR A 67 27.95 18.68 6.13
N ASP A 68 27.72 17.40 6.39
CA ASP A 68 26.40 16.78 6.37
C ASP A 68 25.50 17.38 7.46
N THR A 69 26.07 17.70 8.63
CA THR A 69 25.31 18.31 9.73
C THR A 69 24.73 19.66 9.32
N TYR A 70 25.50 20.52 8.62
CA TYR A 70 24.96 21.78 8.10
C TYR A 70 23.85 21.54 7.07
N HIS A 71 24.01 20.56 6.17
CA HIS A 71 22.96 20.21 5.20
C HIS A 71 21.68 19.71 5.89
N LEU A 72 21.81 18.86 6.91
CA LEU A 72 20.68 18.30 7.65
C LEU A 72 19.90 19.39 8.38
N VAL A 73 20.61 20.28 9.08
CA VAL A 73 19.99 21.35 9.85
C VAL A 73 19.35 22.40 8.92
N ASN A 74 19.99 22.76 7.81
CA ASN A 74 19.39 23.63 6.80
C ASN A 74 18.15 23.00 6.15
N SER A 75 18.18 21.69 5.89
CA SER A 75 17.02 20.98 5.35
C SER A 75 15.85 20.98 6.34
N LEU A 76 16.11 20.72 7.62
CA LEU A 76 15.11 20.80 8.68
C LEU A 76 14.58 22.23 8.86
N GLN A 77 15.42 23.24 8.66
CA GLN A 77 15.01 24.65 8.67
C GLN A 77 14.11 25.00 7.49
N ASN A 78 14.43 24.51 6.28
CA ASN A 78 13.57 24.70 5.09
C ASN A 78 12.21 24.01 5.25
N LEU A 79 12.16 22.90 5.98
CA LEU A 79 10.92 22.24 6.37
C LEU A 79 10.17 22.98 7.50
N GLY A 80 10.77 24.03 8.09
CA GLY A 80 10.17 24.80 9.19
C GLY A 80 10.24 24.10 10.56
N LEU A 81 10.99 22.99 10.67
CA LEU A 81 11.07 22.18 11.88
C LEU A 81 12.14 22.65 12.86
N VAL A 82 13.12 23.40 12.37
CA VAL A 82 14.24 23.93 13.14
C VAL A 82 14.42 25.42 12.84
N THR A 83 14.66 26.22 13.87
CA THR A 83 14.96 27.64 13.74
C THR A 83 16.43 27.91 14.03
N ALA A 84 17.06 28.78 13.23
CA ALA A 84 18.40 29.26 13.47
C ALA A 84 18.36 30.59 14.24
N GLU A 85 19.01 30.64 15.40
CA GLU A 85 19.21 31.86 16.18
C GLU A 85 20.50 32.53 15.71
N LEU A 86 20.44 33.85 15.48
CA LEU A 86 21.55 34.72 15.10
C LEU A 86 22.52 34.94 16.27
N ALA A 87 23.11 33.84 16.75
CA ALA A 87 24.21 33.81 17.71
C ALA A 87 25.54 33.54 16.97
N HIS A 88 26.66 33.87 17.62
CA HIS A 88 27.99 33.53 17.12
C HIS A 88 28.67 32.54 18.10
N PRO A 89 28.79 31.24 17.76
CA PRO A 89 28.30 30.56 16.55
C PRO A 89 26.77 30.33 16.52
N THR A 90 26.20 30.17 15.31
CA THR A 90 24.76 29.96 15.09
C THR A 90 24.25 28.76 15.89
N LYS A 91 23.15 28.97 16.60
CA LYS A 91 22.47 27.92 17.34
C LYS A 91 21.17 27.55 16.66
N TYR A 92 20.81 26.28 16.78
CA TYR A 92 19.63 25.71 16.17
C TYR A 92 18.74 25.12 17.24
N SER A 93 17.46 25.44 17.16
CA SER A 93 16.44 25.03 18.11
C SER A 93 15.34 24.29 17.35
N ALA A 94 14.95 23.10 17.80
CA ALA A 94 13.82 22.37 17.21
C ALA A 94 12.50 22.93 17.74
N MET A 95 11.48 22.94 16.88
CA MET A 95 10.13 23.24 17.31
C MET A 95 9.54 22.10 18.16
N GLU A 96 8.44 22.38 18.87
CA GLU A 96 7.74 21.37 19.66
C GLU A 96 7.22 20.22 18.79
N MET A 97 7.32 18.98 19.30
CA MET A 97 6.98 17.77 18.54
C MET A 97 5.57 17.83 17.95
N LYS A 98 4.59 18.31 18.71
CA LYS A 98 3.21 18.44 18.23
C LYS A 98 3.12 19.33 16.99
N GLN A 99 3.76 20.50 17.02
CA GLN A 99 3.75 21.45 15.91
C GLN A 99 4.56 20.94 14.71
N ALA A 100 5.63 20.17 14.94
CA ALA A 100 6.38 19.52 13.89
C ALA A 100 5.53 18.52 13.10
N ILE A 101 4.77 17.67 13.80
CA ILE A 101 3.86 16.72 13.16
C ILE A 101 2.75 17.45 12.38
N GLU A 102 2.14 18.49 12.96
CA GLU A 102 1.14 19.33 12.27
C GLU A 102 1.71 19.97 11.00
N THR A 103 2.95 20.45 11.05
CA THR A 103 3.65 21.06 9.91
C THR A 103 3.91 20.04 8.80
N LEU A 104 4.41 18.84 9.15
CA LEU A 104 4.68 17.77 8.20
C LEU A 104 3.40 17.29 7.49
N VAL A 105 2.32 17.07 8.26
CA VAL A 105 1.01 16.68 7.69
C VAL A 105 0.48 17.76 6.74
N LYS A 106 0.57 19.03 7.11
CA LYS A 106 0.10 20.13 6.27
C LYS A 106 0.90 20.26 4.98
N GLN A 107 2.22 20.07 5.03
CA GLN A 107 3.07 20.08 3.85
C GLN A 107 2.72 18.95 2.88
N GLU A 108 2.49 17.74 3.41
CA GLU A 108 2.12 16.60 2.58
C GLU A 108 0.74 16.79 1.93
N GLN A 109 -0.23 17.33 2.68
CA GLN A 109 -1.54 17.68 2.10
C GLN A 109 -1.43 18.72 0.99
N GLN A 110 -0.58 19.75 1.17
CA GLN A 110 -0.33 20.74 0.13
C GLN A 110 0.34 20.12 -1.11
N ARG A 111 1.26 19.16 -0.91
CA ARG A 111 1.88 18.41 -2.01
C ARG A 111 0.84 17.63 -2.80
N ILE A 112 -0.05 16.91 -2.11
CA ILE A 112 -1.16 16.17 -2.73
C ILE A 112 -2.06 17.12 -3.53
N ASN A 113 -2.48 18.24 -2.93
CA ASN A 113 -3.36 19.21 -3.61
C ASN A 113 -2.70 19.82 -4.86
N ASN A 114 -1.38 20.09 -4.81
CA ASN A 114 -0.63 20.61 -5.96
C ASN A 114 -0.54 19.57 -7.09
N LEU A 115 -0.32 18.30 -6.75
CA LEU A 115 -0.30 17.21 -7.74
C LEU A 115 -1.68 17.01 -8.37
N ALA A 116 -2.74 16.97 -7.57
CA ALA A 116 -4.11 16.87 -8.07
C ALA A 116 -4.47 18.04 -9.00
N GLY A 117 -4.05 19.27 -8.66
CA GLY A 117 -4.26 20.44 -9.50
C GLY A 117 -3.55 20.39 -10.87
N LYS A 118 -2.49 19.57 -11.01
CA LYS A 118 -1.75 19.40 -12.26
C LYS A 118 -2.29 18.29 -13.16
N GLU A 119 -3.17 17.43 -12.64
CA GLU A 119 -3.71 16.28 -13.37
C GLU A 119 -4.39 16.69 -14.67
N ALA A 120 -5.29 17.68 -14.61
CA ALA A 120 -6.02 18.17 -15.79
C ALA A 120 -5.09 18.76 -16.85
N SER A 121 -4.14 19.61 -16.43
CA SER A 121 -3.17 20.23 -17.34
C SER A 121 -2.26 19.19 -18.00
N LEU A 122 -1.84 18.16 -17.25
CA LEU A 122 -1.03 17.08 -17.82
C LEU A 122 -1.82 16.24 -18.82
N SER A 123 -3.09 15.94 -18.53
CA SER A 123 -4.00 15.25 -19.45
C SER A 123 -4.22 16.04 -20.74
N GLU A 124 -4.34 17.37 -20.65
CA GLU A 124 -4.48 18.25 -21.81
C GLU A 124 -3.21 18.28 -22.66
N MET A 125 -2.04 18.48 -22.06
CA MET A 125 -0.75 18.40 -22.76
C MET A 125 -0.54 17.02 -23.43
N TRP A 126 -0.99 15.95 -22.79
CA TRP A 126 -0.90 14.60 -23.38
C TRP A 126 -1.75 14.46 -24.66
N LYS A 127 -2.92 15.11 -24.72
CA LYS A 127 -3.81 15.08 -25.90
C LYS A 127 -3.25 15.86 -27.09
N GLU A 128 -2.38 16.83 -26.86
CA GLU A 128 -1.71 17.58 -27.94
C GLU A 128 -0.69 16.72 -28.70
N ILE A 129 -0.22 15.63 -28.09
CA ILE A 129 0.70 14.69 -28.72
C ILE A 129 -0.10 13.76 -29.63
N PRO A 130 0.11 13.80 -30.96
CA PRO A 130 -0.61 12.92 -31.87
C PRO A 130 -0.20 11.46 -31.66
N PHE A 131 -1.14 10.54 -31.91
CA PHE A 131 -0.82 9.11 -31.94
C PHE A 131 0.08 8.82 -33.15
N PHE A 132 1.28 8.31 -32.91
CA PHE A 132 2.23 7.92 -33.95
C PHE A 132 2.11 6.44 -34.37
N VAL A 133 1.12 5.72 -33.84
CA VAL A 133 0.88 4.32 -34.17
C VAL A 133 0.10 4.28 -35.48
N VAL A 134 0.67 3.61 -36.48
CA VAL A 134 -0.02 3.22 -37.71
C VAL A 134 -1.25 2.42 -37.32
N GLU A 135 -2.44 2.87 -37.70
CA GLU A 135 -3.66 2.07 -37.66
C GLU A 135 -3.47 0.85 -38.56
N THR A 136 -2.79 -0.18 -38.05
CA THR A 136 -3.17 -1.54 -38.41
C THR A 136 -4.58 -1.71 -37.86
N ASP A 137 -5.49 -2.17 -38.71
CA ASP A 137 -6.90 -2.42 -38.45
C ASP A 137 -7.09 -3.44 -37.30
N GLU A 138 -6.78 -3.03 -36.06
CA GLU A 138 -7.00 -3.79 -34.82
C GLU A 138 -8.37 -3.41 -34.27
N SER A 139 -9.42 -3.61 -35.06
CA SER A 139 -10.75 -3.73 -34.51
C SER A 139 -10.79 -5.01 -33.64
N LYS A 140 -10.46 -4.83 -32.35
CA LYS A 140 -10.24 -5.84 -31.28
C LYS A 140 -8.82 -6.42 -31.21
N SER A 141 -7.82 -5.62 -30.81
CA SER A 141 -6.68 -6.24 -30.12
C SER A 141 -7.11 -6.64 -28.71
N GLU A 142 -7.30 -7.94 -28.52
CA GLU A 142 -7.43 -8.54 -27.19
C GLU A 142 -6.20 -8.15 -26.36
N LYS A 143 -6.43 -7.64 -25.17
CA LYS A 143 -5.41 -7.18 -24.25
C LYS A 143 -5.15 -8.26 -23.21
N MET A 144 -3.90 -8.29 -22.78
CA MET A 144 -3.46 -9.12 -21.66
C MET A 144 -2.51 -8.30 -20.80
N GLN A 145 -2.75 -8.30 -19.49
CA GLN A 145 -1.97 -7.55 -18.54
C GLN A 145 -1.47 -8.47 -17.43
N LEU A 146 -0.18 -8.34 -17.12
CA LEU A 146 0.42 -9.01 -15.99
C LEU A 146 0.43 -8.10 -14.74
N LEU A 147 -0.12 -8.61 -13.63
CA LEU A 147 -0.22 -7.91 -12.35
C LEU A 147 0.61 -8.63 -11.27
N HIS A 148 1.47 -7.86 -10.59
CA HIS A 148 2.36 -8.36 -9.55
C HIS A 148 2.07 -7.72 -8.20
N GLY A 149 1.79 -8.56 -7.19
CA GLY A 149 1.46 -8.15 -5.84
C GLY A 149 0.00 -7.72 -5.66
N MET A 150 -0.43 -7.65 -4.40
CA MET A 150 -1.85 -7.44 -4.07
C MET A 150 -2.40 -6.06 -4.45
N GLY A 151 -1.61 -5.00 -4.39
CA GLY A 151 -2.10 -3.63 -4.68
C GLY A 151 -2.65 -3.50 -6.11
N PRO A 152 -1.84 -3.76 -7.16
CA PRO A 152 -2.31 -3.72 -8.54
C PRO A 152 -3.46 -4.68 -8.83
N ILE A 153 -3.44 -5.88 -8.23
CA ILE A 153 -4.51 -6.87 -8.38
C ILE A 153 -5.83 -6.36 -7.79
N THR A 154 -5.79 -5.79 -6.59
CA THR A 154 -6.97 -5.27 -5.89
C THR A 154 -7.55 -4.07 -6.64
N ASN A 155 -6.70 -3.17 -7.13
CA ASN A 155 -7.12 -2.06 -7.98
C ASN A 155 -7.78 -2.56 -9.26
N LYS A 156 -7.24 -3.62 -9.88
CA LYS A 156 -7.85 -4.20 -11.07
C LYS A 156 -9.21 -4.81 -10.79
N ILE A 157 -9.36 -5.55 -9.69
CA ILE A 157 -10.67 -6.08 -9.27
C ILE A 157 -11.66 -4.93 -9.09
N LYS A 158 -11.24 -3.81 -8.47
CA LYS A 158 -12.08 -2.63 -8.33
C LYS A 158 -12.51 -2.03 -9.68
N GLU A 159 -11.58 -1.89 -10.63
CA GLU A 159 -11.91 -1.46 -12.00
C GLU A 159 -12.94 -2.41 -12.66
N MET A 160 -12.80 -3.72 -12.45
CA MET A 160 -13.75 -4.71 -12.98
C MET A 160 -15.13 -4.53 -12.34
N THR A 161 -15.21 -4.40 -11.01
CA THR A 161 -16.48 -4.19 -10.30
C THR A 161 -17.17 -2.88 -10.70
N ASP A 162 -16.40 -1.79 -10.87
CA ASP A 162 -16.94 -0.48 -11.26
C ASP A 162 -17.60 -0.50 -12.66
N SER A 163 -17.20 -1.44 -13.53
CA SER A 163 -17.76 -1.63 -14.87
C SER A 163 -18.76 -2.80 -14.98
N SER A 164 -19.01 -3.51 -13.88
CA SER A 164 -19.87 -4.70 -13.82
C SER A 164 -21.35 -4.32 -13.87
N ILE A 165 -22.11 -5.00 -14.73
CA ILE A 165 -23.55 -4.74 -14.91
C ILE A 165 -24.44 -5.99 -14.87
N GLU A 166 -23.90 -7.20 -15.05
CA GLU A 166 -24.69 -8.43 -15.17
C GLU A 166 -24.30 -9.46 -14.11
N SER A 167 -23.05 -9.91 -14.09
CA SER A 167 -22.63 -11.00 -13.20
C SER A 167 -21.16 -10.93 -12.85
N PHE A 168 -20.87 -11.29 -11.61
CA PHE A 168 -19.51 -11.37 -11.10
C PHE A 168 -19.28 -12.78 -10.56
N LYS A 169 -18.43 -13.55 -11.23
CA LYS A 169 -18.19 -14.97 -10.93
C LYS A 169 -16.82 -15.14 -10.28
N ILE A 170 -16.75 -15.75 -9.11
CA ILE A 170 -15.50 -16.01 -8.37
C ILE A 170 -15.28 -17.51 -8.21
N TYR A 171 -14.16 -18.01 -8.70
CA TYR A 171 -13.66 -19.34 -8.37
C TYR A 171 -12.43 -19.21 -7.49
N GLY A 172 -12.40 -19.89 -6.34
CA GLY A 172 -11.23 -19.83 -5.46
C GLY A 172 -11.28 -20.78 -4.28
N SER A 173 -10.18 -20.86 -3.54
CA SER A 173 -10.14 -21.55 -2.26
C SER A 173 -10.71 -20.67 -1.14
N ILE A 174 -10.92 -21.26 0.04
CA ILE A 174 -11.36 -20.52 1.21
C ILE A 174 -10.41 -19.37 1.59
N THR A 175 -9.12 -19.55 1.33
CA THR A 175 -8.10 -18.54 1.61
C THR A 175 -8.16 -17.37 0.63
N ASP A 176 -8.57 -17.63 -0.62
CA ASP A 176 -8.79 -16.58 -1.63
C ASP A 176 -10.01 -15.74 -1.25
N VAL A 177 -11.11 -16.40 -0.88
CA VAL A 177 -12.35 -15.72 -0.46
C VAL A 177 -12.10 -14.86 0.78
N LEU A 178 -11.40 -15.38 1.78
CA LEU A 178 -10.99 -14.59 2.97
C LEU A 178 -10.17 -13.35 2.58
N ARG A 179 -9.30 -13.49 1.58
CA ARG A 179 -8.49 -12.36 1.12
C ARG A 179 -9.34 -11.30 0.42
N PHE A 180 -10.32 -11.71 -0.38
CA PHE A 180 -11.27 -10.80 -1.02
C PHE A 180 -12.13 -10.06 0.01
N TYR A 181 -12.57 -10.76 1.06
CA TYR A 181 -13.30 -10.15 2.17
C TYR A 181 -12.47 -9.06 2.88
N HIS A 182 -11.21 -9.34 3.19
CA HIS A 182 -10.32 -8.36 3.82
C HIS A 182 -9.87 -7.21 2.89
N SER A 183 -10.20 -7.28 1.60
CA SER A 183 -9.91 -6.22 0.63
C SER A 183 -11.17 -5.54 0.10
N ASP A 184 -12.29 -5.65 0.81
CA ASP A 184 -13.57 -4.99 0.52
C ASP A 184 -14.16 -5.32 -0.87
N VAL A 185 -13.74 -6.45 -1.47
CA VAL A 185 -14.17 -6.82 -2.83
C VAL A 185 -15.66 -7.12 -2.87
N PHE A 186 -16.21 -7.76 -1.82
CA PHE A 186 -17.63 -8.05 -1.75
C PHE A 186 -18.49 -6.79 -1.64
N ASP A 187 -18.02 -5.78 -0.90
CA ASP A 187 -18.70 -4.49 -0.78
C ASP A 187 -18.80 -3.81 -2.15
N TRP A 188 -17.73 -3.82 -2.95
CA TRP A 188 -17.75 -3.27 -4.32
C TRP A 188 -18.67 -4.05 -5.27
N ILE A 189 -18.75 -5.37 -5.10
CA ILE A 189 -19.67 -6.21 -5.87
C ILE A 189 -21.12 -5.95 -5.45
N GLU A 190 -21.40 -5.63 -4.19
CA GLU A 190 -22.76 -5.26 -3.75
C GLU A 190 -23.17 -3.86 -4.22
N GLU A 191 -22.20 -2.94 -4.35
CA GLU A 191 -22.41 -1.60 -4.90
C GLU A 191 -22.64 -1.62 -6.42
N SER A 192 -21.94 -2.49 -7.16
CA SER A 192 -22.24 -2.79 -8.57
C SER A 192 -23.49 -3.68 -8.61
N SER A 193 -24.50 -3.38 -9.42
CA SER A 193 -25.79 -4.10 -9.38
C SER A 193 -25.74 -5.54 -9.93
N SER A 194 -24.59 -6.20 -9.86
CA SER A 194 -24.27 -7.48 -10.49
C SER A 194 -24.59 -8.67 -9.60
N ASP A 195 -24.99 -9.79 -10.21
CA ASP A 195 -25.22 -11.01 -9.46
C ASP A 195 -23.91 -11.75 -9.18
N LEU A 196 -23.55 -11.84 -7.90
CA LEU A 196 -22.40 -12.59 -7.43
C LEU A 196 -22.68 -14.10 -7.47
N GLN A 197 -21.76 -14.87 -8.06
CA GLN A 197 -21.74 -16.33 -8.00
C GLN A 197 -20.36 -16.82 -7.60
N MET A 198 -20.29 -17.77 -6.67
CA MET A 198 -19.03 -18.25 -6.13
C MET A 198 -18.90 -19.77 -6.13
N VAL A 199 -17.78 -20.27 -6.67
CA VAL A 199 -17.37 -21.67 -6.52
C VAL A 199 -16.16 -21.73 -5.58
N ILE A 200 -16.34 -22.40 -4.45
CA ILE A 200 -15.29 -22.59 -3.44
C ILE A 200 -14.71 -24.00 -3.55
N SER A 201 -13.40 -24.10 -3.74
CA SER A 201 -12.69 -25.37 -3.90
C SER A 201 -11.25 -25.30 -3.36
N PRO A 202 -10.79 -26.27 -2.55
CA PRO A 202 -11.52 -27.44 -2.06
C PRO A 202 -12.48 -27.11 -0.90
N ILE A 203 -13.43 -28.02 -0.63
CA ILE A 203 -14.29 -27.96 0.56
C ILE A 203 -13.43 -27.94 1.82
N GLY A 204 -13.58 -26.90 2.62
CA GLY A 204 -12.92 -26.72 3.91
C GLY A 204 -13.88 -26.19 4.96
N LYS A 205 -13.38 -25.88 6.16
CA LYS A 205 -14.18 -25.18 7.17
C LYS A 205 -14.59 -23.82 6.62
N THR A 206 -15.89 -23.58 6.56
CA THR A 206 -16.48 -22.33 6.10
C THR A 206 -16.30 -21.27 7.20
N PRO A 207 -15.65 -20.13 6.90
CA PRO A 207 -15.60 -18.98 7.81
C PRO A 207 -16.98 -18.43 8.10
N GLU A 208 -17.13 -17.77 9.24
CA GLU A 208 -18.41 -17.23 9.72
C GLU A 208 -19.03 -16.23 8.73
N PHE A 209 -18.24 -15.34 8.10
CA PHE A 209 -18.78 -14.40 7.10
C PHE A 209 -19.40 -15.08 5.87
N ILE A 210 -18.95 -16.30 5.51
CA ILE A 210 -19.55 -17.04 4.38
C ILE A 210 -20.96 -17.50 4.73
N SER A 211 -21.26 -17.70 6.02
CA SER A 211 -22.61 -18.00 6.47
C SER A 211 -23.55 -16.78 6.44
N GLU A 212 -23.00 -15.57 6.39
CA GLU A 212 -23.76 -14.33 6.26
C GLU A 212 -24.13 -14.01 4.80
N LEU A 213 -23.35 -14.52 3.84
CA LEU A 213 -23.64 -14.43 2.41
C LEU A 213 -24.84 -15.32 2.01
N ASP A 214 -25.56 -14.94 0.95
CA ASP A 214 -26.64 -15.77 0.41
C ASP A 214 -26.07 -17.11 -0.07
N GLN A 215 -26.33 -18.18 0.68
CA GLN A 215 -25.88 -19.54 0.37
C GLN A 215 -26.31 -20.01 -1.02
N LYS A 216 -27.37 -19.44 -1.60
CA LYS A 216 -27.79 -19.76 -2.98
C LYS A 216 -26.75 -19.35 -4.01
N LYS A 217 -25.96 -18.32 -3.71
CA LYS A 217 -24.87 -17.76 -4.54
C LYS A 217 -23.56 -18.52 -4.39
N ILE A 218 -23.51 -19.54 -3.54
CA ILE A 218 -22.28 -20.27 -3.24
C ILE A 218 -22.46 -21.75 -3.60
N ARG A 219 -21.47 -22.30 -4.27
CA ARG A 219 -21.31 -23.73 -4.55
C ARG A 219 -19.94 -24.18 -4.08
N THR A 220 -19.87 -25.41 -3.60
CA THR A 220 -18.59 -26.02 -3.23
C THR A 220 -18.27 -27.23 -4.07
N VAL A 221 -17.01 -27.35 -4.45
CA VAL A 221 -16.51 -28.46 -5.25
C VAL A 221 -15.34 -29.12 -4.54
N THR A 222 -15.32 -30.45 -4.53
CA THR A 222 -14.14 -31.21 -4.11
C THR A 222 -13.05 -31.09 -5.16
N SER A 223 -11.86 -30.62 -4.77
CA SER A 223 -10.69 -30.65 -5.63
C SER A 223 -9.44 -31.03 -4.85
N ASN A 224 -8.42 -31.49 -5.56
CA ASN A 224 -7.15 -31.89 -4.96
C ASN A 224 -6.15 -30.72 -4.88
N SER A 225 -6.56 -29.51 -5.28
CA SER A 225 -5.68 -28.32 -5.29
C SER A 225 -6.47 -27.07 -4.92
N ASP A 226 -5.85 -26.25 -4.08
CA ASP A 226 -6.25 -24.93 -3.64
C ASP A 226 -5.55 -23.80 -4.42
N ASN A 227 -4.81 -24.12 -5.49
CA ASN A 227 -4.03 -23.14 -6.29
C ASN A 227 -4.82 -22.52 -7.44
N LYS A 228 -6.10 -22.86 -7.57
CA LYS A 228 -6.97 -22.39 -8.65
C LYS A 228 -7.79 -21.23 -8.13
N CYS A 229 -7.51 -20.02 -8.61
CA CYS A 229 -8.30 -18.85 -8.32
C CYS A 229 -8.44 -17.99 -9.57
N PHE A 230 -9.67 -17.61 -9.90
CA PHE A 230 -9.95 -16.67 -10.97
C PHE A 230 -11.28 -15.96 -10.75
N VAL A 231 -11.42 -14.80 -11.38
CA VAL A 231 -12.60 -13.94 -11.30
C VAL A 231 -13.02 -13.56 -12.72
N ILE A 232 -14.31 -13.62 -13.03
CA ILE A 232 -14.88 -13.25 -14.32
C ILE A 232 -15.93 -12.17 -14.09
N ASN A 233 -15.88 -11.13 -14.91
CA ASN A 233 -16.86 -10.05 -14.91
C ASN A 233 -17.63 -10.04 -16.24
N ASP A 234 -18.95 -10.12 -16.17
CA ASP A 234 -19.90 -10.01 -17.30
C ASP A 234 -19.59 -10.89 -18.53
N ALA A 235 -18.84 -11.98 -18.35
CA ALA A 235 -18.29 -12.78 -19.46
C ALA A 235 -17.55 -11.92 -20.52
N LYS A 236 -16.97 -10.78 -20.12
CA LYS A 236 -16.19 -9.86 -20.96
C LYS A 236 -14.70 -9.85 -20.62
N GLU A 237 -14.38 -10.12 -19.36
CA GLU A 237 -13.00 -10.07 -18.88
C GLU A 237 -12.78 -11.08 -17.75
N VAL A 238 -11.54 -11.53 -17.63
CA VAL A 238 -11.13 -12.52 -16.64
C VAL A 238 -9.81 -12.12 -15.97
N LEU A 239 -9.73 -12.39 -14.68
CA LEU A 239 -8.52 -12.26 -13.87
C LEU A 239 -8.15 -13.63 -13.30
N ILE A 240 -7.04 -14.20 -13.76
CA ILE A 240 -6.55 -15.53 -13.40
C ILE A 240 -5.34 -15.41 -12.48
N PHE A 241 -5.38 -16.03 -11.31
CA PHE A 241 -4.28 -16.01 -10.35
C PHE A 241 -3.34 -17.19 -10.62
N MET A 242 -2.13 -16.90 -11.09
CA MET A 242 -1.07 -17.92 -11.24
C MET A 242 -0.41 -18.25 -9.89
N ARG A 243 -0.43 -17.28 -8.96
CA ARG A 243 -0.03 -17.45 -7.56
C ARG A 243 -1.08 -16.77 -6.69
N ASN A 244 -1.97 -17.54 -6.11
CA ASN A 244 -3.16 -17.08 -5.39
C ASN A 244 -2.88 -16.91 -3.87
N ALA A 245 -3.90 -17.01 -3.03
CA ALA A 245 -3.79 -16.74 -1.60
C ALA A 245 -2.96 -17.75 -0.80
N THR A 246 -2.62 -18.90 -1.40
CA THR A 246 -1.67 -19.88 -0.82
C THR A 246 -0.23 -19.36 -0.78
N HIS A 247 0.07 -18.26 -1.48
CA HIS A 247 1.38 -17.61 -1.49
C HIS A 247 1.42 -16.29 -0.69
N PRO A 248 2.61 -15.86 -0.22
CA PRO A 248 2.78 -14.55 0.41
C PRO A 248 2.27 -13.42 -0.49
N THR A 249 1.67 -12.39 0.09
CA THR A 249 1.01 -11.27 -0.63
C THR A 249 1.93 -10.54 -1.61
N ARG A 250 3.23 -10.43 -1.31
CA ARG A 250 4.24 -9.85 -2.21
C ARG A 250 4.61 -10.75 -3.40
N GLN A 251 4.19 -12.00 -3.38
CA GLN A 251 4.45 -13.00 -4.41
C GLN A 251 3.19 -13.40 -5.19
N THR A 252 2.05 -12.76 -4.90
CA THR A 252 0.81 -12.96 -5.65
C THR A 252 0.98 -12.44 -7.08
N PHE A 253 0.45 -13.19 -8.04
CA PHE A 253 0.64 -12.95 -9.47
C PHE A 253 -0.64 -13.30 -10.20
N ALA A 254 -1.16 -12.37 -10.99
CA ALA A 254 -2.39 -12.57 -11.75
C ALA A 254 -2.28 -12.04 -13.18
N TRP A 255 -3.00 -12.67 -14.09
CA TRP A 255 -3.20 -12.25 -15.47
C TRP A 255 -4.62 -11.75 -15.64
N TRP A 256 -4.75 -10.51 -16.13
CA TRP A 256 -6.02 -9.99 -16.61
C TRP A 256 -6.06 -10.08 -18.14
N SER A 257 -7.22 -10.39 -18.70
CA SER A 257 -7.45 -10.34 -20.14
C SER A 257 -8.93 -10.13 -20.48
N ASP A 258 -9.18 -9.45 -21.59
CA ASP A 258 -10.48 -9.28 -22.25
C ASP A 258 -10.60 -10.13 -23.54
N SER A 259 -9.72 -11.13 -23.70
CA SER A 259 -9.78 -12.08 -24.82
C SER A 259 -11.06 -12.90 -24.76
N GLU A 260 -11.88 -12.85 -25.82
CA GLU A 260 -13.16 -13.56 -25.87
C GLU A 260 -12.95 -15.07 -25.69
N THR A 261 -11.88 -15.60 -26.28
CA THR A 261 -11.55 -17.04 -26.20
C THR A 261 -11.18 -17.45 -24.77
N LEU A 262 -10.38 -16.64 -24.07
CA LEU A 262 -9.96 -16.96 -22.70
C LEU A 262 -11.12 -16.82 -21.72
N VAL A 263 -11.93 -15.78 -21.89
CA VAL A 263 -13.10 -15.54 -21.05
C VAL A 263 -14.13 -16.65 -21.22
N ASP A 264 -14.40 -17.08 -22.45
CA ASP A 264 -15.31 -18.21 -22.74
C ASP A 264 -14.81 -19.52 -22.11
N MET A 265 -13.51 -19.80 -22.22
CA MET A 265 -12.90 -20.99 -21.61
C MET A 265 -13.05 -20.99 -20.08
N MET A 266 -12.76 -19.87 -19.43
CA MET A 266 -12.83 -19.75 -17.97
C MET A 266 -14.28 -19.72 -17.49
N THR A 267 -15.20 -19.14 -18.26
CA THR A 267 -16.64 -19.16 -17.99
C THR A 267 -17.18 -20.58 -18.06
N SER A 268 -16.81 -21.33 -19.10
CA SER A 268 -17.15 -22.75 -19.24
C SER A 268 -16.64 -23.58 -18.06
N LEU A 269 -15.41 -23.34 -17.61
CA LEU A 269 -14.84 -24.01 -16.42
C LEU A 269 -15.63 -23.68 -15.15
N PHE A 270 -16.01 -22.40 -14.98
CA PHE A 270 -16.84 -21.97 -13.85
C PHE A 270 -18.21 -22.67 -13.88
N ASP A 271 -18.91 -22.61 -14.99
CA ASP A 271 -20.28 -23.14 -15.13
C ASP A 271 -20.31 -24.65 -14.90
N LEU A 272 -19.35 -25.41 -15.46
CA LEU A 272 -19.20 -26.84 -15.19
C LEU A 272 -18.91 -27.15 -13.71
N SER A 273 -18.15 -26.28 -13.05
CA SER A 273 -17.86 -26.43 -11.62
C SER A 273 -19.07 -26.07 -10.77
N TRP A 274 -19.84 -25.07 -11.18
CA TRP A 274 -21.07 -24.63 -10.54
C TRP A 274 -22.16 -25.70 -10.60
N GLU A 275 -22.36 -26.33 -11.76
CA GLU A 275 -23.32 -27.43 -11.95
C GLU A 275 -22.98 -28.68 -11.13
N ARG A 276 -21.68 -28.98 -10.98
CA ARG A 276 -21.19 -30.10 -10.17
C ARG A 276 -21.12 -29.78 -8.68
N GLY A 277 -21.17 -28.50 -8.32
CA GLY A 277 -20.98 -28.05 -6.97
C GLY A 277 -22.19 -28.35 -6.09
N GLU A 278 -21.91 -28.73 -4.86
CA GLU A 278 -22.95 -28.88 -3.83
C GLU A 278 -23.25 -27.52 -3.19
N THR A 279 -24.46 -27.37 -2.67
CA THR A 279 -24.84 -26.19 -1.87
C THR A 279 -24.15 -26.26 -0.50
N LEU A 280 -23.71 -25.11 0.02
CA LEU A 280 -23.33 -25.00 1.43
C LEU A 280 -24.58 -25.26 2.27
N TYR A 281 -24.56 -26.29 3.12
CA TYR A 281 -25.55 -26.49 4.19
C TYR A 281 -25.09 -25.77 5.46
#